data_AF-A0A9W9I6R6-F1
#
_entry.id   AF-A0A9W9I6R6-F1
#
_cell.length_a   1.000
_cell.length_b   1.000
_cell.length_c   1.000
_cell.angle_alpha   90.00
_cell.angle_beta   90.00
_cell.angle_gamma   90.00
#
_symmetry.space_group_name_H-M   'P 1'
#
loop_
_entity.id
_entity.type
_entity.pdbx_description
1 polymer ?
#
loop_
_entity_poly.entity_id
_entity_poly.type
_entity_poly.pdbx_seq_one_letter_code
_entity_poly.pdbx_strand_id
1 'polypeptide(L)'
;MNEGKLEYHLPPKYNRDRLEYIFTTAHHATTMASQQAYIGNATIPAVTVTVTDFQAHKLQGTPQRNRIQSSPHTSEQRVAKQVFAMSPLRKKTLNETGDLPLTGAACQVSITCTNWQRAWFFELDFSAARADIAQAGPTPLGSHVARNLVTVTGRDGVGSWWVQILTWEGAWVRIKEIVRDEFEGIKLL
;
A
#
# COMPACT_ATOMS: atom_id res chain seq x y z
N MET A 1 -2.42 -41.97 9.21
CA MET A 1 -1.43 -41.55 8.19
C MET A 1 -2.17 -40.59 7.25
N ASN A 2 -1.91 -39.29 7.39
CA ASN A 2 -2.52 -38.24 6.57
C ASN A 2 -1.44 -37.67 5.64
N GLU A 3 -1.72 -37.63 4.35
CA GLU A 3 -0.79 -37.36 3.24
C GLU A 3 -0.41 -35.87 3.10
N GLY A 4 0.11 -35.22 4.15
CA GLY A 4 0.79 -33.92 4.03
C GLY A 4 0.00 -32.78 3.38
N LYS A 5 -1.34 -32.84 3.33
CA LYS A 5 -2.20 -31.78 2.80
C LYS A 5 -2.48 -30.72 3.87
N LEU A 6 -2.34 -29.46 3.47
CA LEU A 6 -2.71 -28.29 4.23
C LEU A 6 -4.24 -28.15 4.19
N GLU A 7 -4.93 -28.41 5.28
CA GLU A 7 -6.38 -28.21 5.40
C GLU A 7 -6.68 -26.91 6.13
N TYR A 8 -7.54 -26.08 5.55
CA TYR A 8 -8.12 -24.90 6.19
C TYR A 8 -9.63 -24.98 6.05
N HIS A 9 -10.34 -24.89 7.17
CA HIS A 9 -11.79 -24.83 7.22
C HIS A 9 -12.22 -23.36 7.20
N LEU A 10 -12.68 -22.88 6.05
CA LEU A 10 -13.45 -21.64 5.97
C LEU A 10 -14.91 -21.99 6.27
N PRO A 11 -15.50 -21.55 7.39
CA PRO A 11 -16.92 -21.74 7.61
C PRO A 11 -17.69 -20.96 6.54
N PRO A 12 -18.80 -21.53 6.01
CA PRO A 12 -19.57 -20.93 4.91
C PRO A 12 -20.28 -19.63 5.30
N LYS A 13 -20.27 -19.23 6.59
CA LYS A 13 -20.87 -18.00 7.09
C LYS A 13 -19.97 -17.32 8.13
N TYR A 14 -19.90 -16.00 8.04
CA TYR A 14 -19.12 -15.13 8.91
C TYR A 14 -19.76 -14.98 10.30
N ASN A 15 -18.98 -15.10 11.39
CA ASN A 15 -19.41 -14.75 12.76
C ASN A 15 -18.38 -13.84 13.47
N ARG A 16 -18.82 -13.20 14.57
CA ARG A 16 -18.03 -12.21 15.34
C ARG A 16 -16.96 -12.83 16.26
N ASP A 17 -16.95 -14.16 16.44
CA ASP A 17 -16.04 -14.88 17.35
C ASP A 17 -14.74 -15.32 16.64
N ARG A 18 -14.40 -14.66 15.53
CA ARG A 18 -13.28 -15.04 14.68
C ARG A 18 -11.95 -14.74 15.37
N LEU A 19 -11.20 -15.79 15.71
CA LEU A 19 -9.79 -15.66 16.10
C LEU A 19 -8.97 -15.10 14.93
N GLU A 20 -8.03 -14.21 15.24
CA GLU A 20 -7.04 -13.67 14.30
C GLU A 20 -6.32 -14.81 13.56
N TYR A 21 -5.93 -14.57 12.30
CA TYR A 21 -5.29 -15.56 11.46
C TYR A 21 -4.04 -16.14 12.15
N ILE A 22 -4.08 -17.42 12.52
CA ILE A 22 -2.91 -18.15 13.01
C ILE A 22 -2.20 -18.77 11.80
N PHE A 23 -1.05 -18.19 11.44
CA PHE A 23 -0.20 -18.70 10.37
C PHE A 23 0.75 -19.77 10.93
N THR A 24 0.86 -20.92 10.25
CA THR A 24 1.91 -21.93 10.53
C THR A 24 2.84 -22.06 9.32
N THR A 25 4.11 -22.36 9.58
CA THR A 25 5.21 -22.34 8.60
C THR A 25 5.47 -23.69 7.95
N ALA A 26 5.70 -23.71 6.63
CA ALA A 26 6.41 -24.78 5.93
C ALA A 26 7.64 -24.19 5.23
N HIS A 27 8.76 -24.92 5.25
CA HIS A 27 10.00 -24.53 4.60
C HIS A 27 9.96 -24.89 3.11
N HIS A 28 10.07 -23.89 2.23
CA HIS A 28 10.33 -24.10 0.81
C HIS A 28 11.73 -23.58 0.46
N ALA A 29 12.55 -24.43 -0.16
CA ALA A 29 13.85 -24.03 -0.69
C ALA A 29 13.61 -23.05 -1.85
N THR A 30 14.12 -21.83 -1.73
CA THR A 30 14.01 -20.81 -2.79
C THR A 30 15.38 -20.57 -3.41
N THR A 31 15.54 -20.89 -4.68
CA THR A 31 16.69 -20.50 -5.51
C THR A 31 16.31 -19.27 -6.32
N MET A 32 16.71 -18.08 -5.86
CA MET A 32 16.72 -16.88 -6.71
C MET A 32 18.16 -16.41 -6.88
N ALA A 33 18.86 -17.04 -7.82
CA ALA A 33 20.20 -16.65 -8.24
C ALA A 33 20.16 -16.26 -9.73
N SER A 34 19.85 -14.99 -10.02
CA SER A 34 20.32 -14.35 -11.25
C SER A 34 20.53 -12.85 -11.00
N GLN A 35 21.67 -12.32 -11.45
CA GLN A 35 22.04 -10.90 -11.39
C GLN A 35 21.28 -10.05 -12.43
N GLN A 36 20.10 -10.50 -12.87
CA GLN A 36 19.36 -9.86 -13.95
C GLN A 36 18.23 -9.00 -13.39
N ALA A 37 18.03 -7.82 -13.98
CA ALA A 37 16.92 -6.95 -13.60
C ALA A 37 15.57 -7.66 -13.86
N TYR A 38 14.74 -7.75 -12.83
CA TYR A 38 13.38 -8.25 -12.95
C TYR A 38 12.45 -7.11 -13.40
N ILE A 39 11.86 -7.26 -14.59
CA ILE A 39 10.99 -6.25 -15.22
C ILE A 39 9.49 -6.51 -15.00
N GLY A 40 9.13 -7.52 -14.20
CA GLY A 40 7.74 -7.87 -13.90
C GLY A 40 7.18 -7.14 -12.68
N ASN A 41 5.90 -7.39 -12.38
CA ASN A 41 5.27 -6.89 -11.16
C ASN A 41 5.59 -7.82 -9.97
N ALA A 42 6.36 -7.30 -9.01
CA ALA A 42 6.68 -7.98 -7.75
C ALA A 42 6.16 -7.17 -6.55
N THR A 43 4.85 -6.90 -6.52
CA THR A 43 4.20 -6.13 -5.44
C THR A 43 3.23 -6.98 -4.61
N ILE A 44 3.34 -6.84 -3.29
CA ILE A 44 2.39 -7.38 -2.32
C ILE A 44 2.04 -6.26 -1.35
N PRO A 45 0.74 -5.96 -1.12
CA PRO A 45 0.36 -4.96 -0.15
C PRO A 45 0.72 -5.43 1.25
N ALA A 46 1.31 -4.54 2.05
CA ALA A 46 1.40 -4.71 3.48
C ALA A 46 0.22 -3.98 4.12
N VAL A 47 -0.54 -4.65 4.99
CA VAL A 47 -1.78 -4.13 5.56
C VAL A 47 -1.61 -3.89 7.05
N THR A 48 -2.07 -2.74 7.53
CA THR A 48 -2.16 -2.45 8.96
C THR A 48 -3.60 -2.10 9.27
N VAL A 49 -4.19 -2.79 10.25
CA VAL A 49 -5.51 -2.48 10.77
C VAL A 49 -5.31 -1.69 12.06
N THR A 50 -5.90 -0.51 12.15
CA THR A 50 -5.85 0.33 13.35
C THR A 50 -7.27 0.56 13.85
N VAL A 51 -7.42 0.47 15.17
CA VAL A 51 -8.66 0.78 15.89
C VAL A 51 -8.71 2.25 16.34
N THR A 52 -7.62 2.98 16.09
CA THR A 52 -7.41 4.30 16.68
C THR A 52 -8.13 5.38 15.88
N ASP A 53 -8.78 6.29 16.61
CA ASP A 53 -9.42 7.46 16.04
C ASP A 53 -8.36 8.42 15.49
N PHE A 54 -8.15 8.42 14.18
CA PHE A 54 -7.19 9.32 13.52
C PHE A 54 -7.51 10.80 13.77
N GLN A 55 -8.73 11.13 14.19
CA GLN A 55 -9.18 12.51 14.40
C GLN A 55 -8.76 13.12 15.76
N ALA A 56 -8.35 12.31 16.74
CA ALA A 56 -8.17 12.79 18.12
C ALA A 56 -6.87 13.58 18.38
N HIS A 57 -5.96 13.71 17.39
CA HIS A 57 -4.63 14.27 17.62
C HIS A 57 -4.21 15.26 16.52
N LYS A 58 -3.65 16.42 16.93
CA LYS A 58 -2.98 17.37 16.03
C LYS A 58 -1.89 16.68 15.20
N LEU A 59 -1.66 17.09 13.94
CA LEU A 59 -0.72 16.37 13.07
C LEU A 59 0.72 16.38 13.57
N GLN A 60 1.09 17.27 14.50
CA GLN A 60 2.43 17.38 15.07
C GLN A 60 2.89 16.15 15.89
N GLY A 61 2.08 15.09 16.05
CA GLY A 61 2.50 13.81 16.62
C GLY A 61 2.02 12.55 15.87
N THR A 62 1.11 12.68 14.90
CA THR A 62 0.53 11.52 14.19
C THR A 62 1.48 10.85 13.19
N PRO A 63 2.41 11.50 12.46
CA PRO A 63 3.34 10.81 11.56
C PRO A 63 4.27 9.85 12.30
N GLN A 64 4.83 10.28 13.44
CA GLN A 64 5.67 9.41 14.28
C GLN A 64 4.85 8.27 14.89
N ARG A 65 3.63 8.53 15.36
CA ARG A 65 2.77 7.50 15.95
C ARG A 65 2.27 6.49 14.93
N ASN A 66 1.85 6.94 13.76
CA ASN A 66 1.49 6.09 12.62
C ASN A 66 2.68 5.26 12.19
N ARG A 67 3.88 5.82 12.18
CA ARG A 67 5.11 5.06 11.91
C ARG A 67 5.37 4.01 13.00
N ILE A 68 5.27 4.36 14.28
CA ILE A 68 5.48 3.41 15.38
C ILE A 68 4.45 2.27 15.35
N GLN A 69 3.19 2.57 15.02
CA GLN A 69 2.13 1.56 14.94
C GLN A 69 2.23 0.69 13.68
N SER A 70 2.46 1.29 12.50
CA SER A 70 2.48 0.54 11.23
C SER A 70 3.83 -0.10 10.91
N SER A 71 4.95 0.43 11.42
CA SER A 71 6.28 -0.08 11.07
C SER A 71 6.50 -1.53 11.50
N PRO A 72 6.13 -2.00 12.71
CA PRO A 72 6.29 -3.40 13.08
C PRO A 72 5.49 -4.32 12.16
N HIS A 73 4.19 -4.04 11.95
CA HIS A 73 3.31 -4.84 11.10
C HIS A 73 3.78 -4.90 9.65
N THR A 74 4.18 -3.77 9.09
CA THR A 74 4.69 -3.71 7.70
C THR A 74 6.06 -4.35 7.56
N SER A 75 6.91 -4.31 8.59
CA SER A 75 8.23 -4.96 8.56
C SER A 75 8.10 -6.47 8.62
N GLU A 76 7.22 -6.99 9.47
CA GLU A 76 6.91 -8.41 9.55
C GLU A 76 6.38 -8.96 8.22
N GLN A 77 5.46 -8.25 7.57
CA GLN A 77 4.86 -8.70 6.29
C GLN A 77 5.82 -8.66 5.10
N ARG A 78 6.92 -7.89 5.19
CA ARG A 78 7.90 -7.74 4.10
C ARG A 78 9.00 -8.81 4.12
N VAL A 79 9.06 -9.65 5.15
CA VAL A 79 10.06 -10.72 5.20
C VAL A 79 9.73 -11.82 4.19
N ALA A 80 10.76 -12.44 3.62
CA ALA A 80 10.62 -13.45 2.57
C ALA A 80 9.64 -14.58 2.94
N LYS A 81 9.68 -15.03 4.21
CA LYS A 81 8.76 -16.06 4.71
C LYS A 81 7.28 -15.66 4.58
N GLN A 82 6.94 -14.41 4.92
CA GLN A 82 5.56 -13.92 4.82
C GLN A 82 5.16 -13.71 3.36
N VAL A 83 6.05 -13.21 2.51
CA VAL A 83 5.83 -13.07 1.07
C VAL A 83 5.53 -14.44 0.41
N PHE A 84 6.31 -15.47 0.75
CA PHE A 84 6.10 -16.82 0.23
C PHE A 84 4.85 -17.48 0.78
N ALA A 85 4.41 -17.16 1.99
CA ALA A 85 3.14 -17.65 2.54
C ALA A 85 1.93 -16.96 1.89
N MET A 86 2.01 -15.64 1.66
CA MET A 86 0.93 -14.85 1.08
C MET A 86 0.67 -15.14 -0.39
N SER A 87 1.72 -15.43 -1.17
CA SER A 87 1.59 -15.68 -2.61
C SER A 87 0.65 -16.87 -2.97
N PRO A 88 0.83 -18.09 -2.43
CA PRO A 88 -0.05 -19.20 -2.71
C PRO A 88 -1.46 -18.98 -2.14
N LEU A 89 -1.60 -18.31 -1.00
CA LEU A 89 -2.91 -17.97 -0.43
C LEU A 89 -3.70 -17.07 -1.38
N ARG A 90 -3.09 -15.97 -1.86
CA ARG A 90 -3.73 -15.06 -2.81
C ARG A 90 -4.11 -15.77 -4.10
N LYS A 91 -3.22 -16.64 -4.62
CA LYS A 91 -3.50 -17.44 -5.82
C LYS A 91 -4.67 -18.40 -5.60
N LYS A 92 -4.69 -19.10 -4.46
CA LYS A 92 -5.78 -20.02 -4.09
C LYS A 92 -7.11 -19.28 -3.99
N THR A 93 -7.18 -18.21 -3.20
CA THR A 93 -8.41 -17.42 -3.02
C THR A 93 -8.91 -16.86 -4.33
N LEU A 94 -8.02 -16.32 -5.18
CA LEU A 94 -8.40 -15.83 -6.51
C LEU A 94 -8.99 -16.94 -7.38
N ASN A 95 -8.38 -18.13 -7.38
CA ASN A 95 -8.87 -19.26 -8.17
C ASN A 95 -10.22 -19.80 -7.66
N GLU A 96 -10.45 -19.79 -6.36
CA GLU A 96 -11.67 -20.35 -5.74
C GLU A 96 -12.84 -19.37 -5.75
N THR A 97 -12.57 -18.07 -5.59
CA THR A 97 -13.60 -17.05 -5.39
C THR A 97 -13.72 -16.05 -6.54
N GLY A 98 -12.72 -15.97 -7.41
CA GLY A 98 -12.60 -14.91 -8.41
C GLY A 98 -12.01 -13.61 -7.86
N ASP A 99 -11.79 -13.49 -6.54
CA ASP A 99 -11.38 -12.28 -5.86
C ASP A 99 -10.07 -12.45 -5.07
N LEU A 100 -9.35 -11.33 -4.85
CA LEU A 100 -8.21 -11.31 -3.93
C LEU A 100 -8.68 -11.35 -2.47
N PRO A 101 -7.86 -11.88 -1.53
CA PRO A 101 -8.21 -11.89 -0.12
C PRO A 101 -8.54 -10.48 0.40
N LEU A 102 -9.76 -10.32 0.91
CA LEU A 102 -10.17 -9.12 1.62
C LEU A 102 -9.48 -9.04 2.98
N THR A 103 -9.03 -7.84 3.34
CA THR A 103 -8.44 -7.55 4.65
C THR A 103 -9.28 -6.50 5.35
N GLY A 104 -9.59 -6.73 6.63
CA GLY A 104 -10.44 -5.85 7.43
C GLY A 104 -11.90 -6.26 7.55
N ALA A 105 -12.67 -5.44 8.26
CA ALA A 105 -14.12 -5.60 8.48
C ALA A 105 -14.93 -4.74 7.50
N ALA A 106 -16.17 -5.13 7.21
CA ALA A 106 -17.02 -4.49 6.18
C ALA A 106 -17.27 -2.98 6.41
N CYS A 107 -17.14 -2.49 7.64
CA CYS A 107 -17.34 -1.08 8.00
C CYS A 107 -16.03 -0.29 8.13
N GLN A 108 -14.88 -0.87 7.78
CA GLN A 108 -13.59 -0.18 7.83
C GLN A 108 -13.36 0.67 6.59
N VAL A 109 -12.76 1.84 6.79
CA VAL A 109 -12.26 2.67 5.70
C VAL A 109 -10.90 2.14 5.29
N SER A 110 -10.79 1.63 4.06
CA SER A 110 -9.50 1.29 3.45
C SER A 110 -8.83 2.56 2.93
N ILE A 111 -7.56 2.74 3.28
CA ILE A 111 -6.66 3.73 2.67
C ILE A 111 -5.49 2.94 2.08
N THR A 112 -5.28 3.09 0.77
CA THR A 112 -4.17 2.45 0.07
C THR A 112 -3.08 3.48 -0.16
N CYS A 113 -1.84 3.15 0.21
CA CYS A 113 -0.69 4.02 -0.04
C CYS A 113 0.33 3.28 -0.89
N THR A 114 0.77 3.90 -1.99
CA THR A 114 1.87 3.40 -2.81
C THR A 114 2.98 4.45 -2.89
N ASN A 115 4.23 4.01 -2.75
CA ASN A 115 5.39 4.89 -2.74
C ASN A 115 6.37 4.49 -3.84
N TRP A 116 6.53 5.37 -4.81
CA TRP A 116 7.35 5.20 -5.99
C TRP A 116 8.68 5.97 -5.90
N GLN A 117 9.02 6.57 -4.75
CA GLN A 117 10.29 7.30 -4.58
C GLN A 117 11.50 6.46 -5.00
N ARG A 118 11.47 5.15 -4.76
CA ARG A 118 12.57 4.24 -5.13
C ARG A 118 12.61 3.87 -6.61
N ALA A 119 11.65 4.32 -7.41
CA ALA A 119 11.67 4.22 -8.86
C ALA A 119 12.49 5.35 -9.51
N TRP A 120 12.92 6.36 -8.72
CA TRP A 120 13.86 7.39 -9.15
C TRP A 120 13.42 8.20 -10.38
N PHE A 121 12.11 8.37 -10.59
CA PHE A 121 11.57 9.04 -11.77
C PHE A 121 12.13 10.44 -12.03
N PHE A 122 12.49 11.17 -10.97
CA PHE A 122 13.05 12.52 -11.06
C PHE A 122 14.59 12.57 -11.06
N GLU A 123 15.25 11.43 -10.85
CA GLU A 123 16.73 11.33 -10.83
C GLU A 123 17.28 10.77 -12.15
N LEU A 124 16.40 10.31 -13.04
CA LEU A 124 16.78 9.84 -14.37
C LEU A 124 17.15 11.01 -15.28
N ASP A 125 18.37 10.98 -15.81
CA ASP A 125 18.85 11.96 -16.78
C ASP A 125 18.38 11.60 -18.20
N PHE A 126 17.33 12.27 -18.65
CA PHE A 126 16.85 12.22 -20.02
C PHE A 126 17.24 13.48 -20.82
N SER A 127 18.31 14.19 -20.44
CA SER A 127 18.73 15.44 -21.09
C SER A 127 18.95 15.29 -22.60
N ALA A 128 19.42 14.13 -23.06
CA ALA A 128 19.56 13.80 -24.48
C ALA A 128 18.23 13.68 -25.25
N ALA A 129 17.10 13.54 -24.54
CA ALA A 129 15.75 13.37 -25.10
C ALA A 129 14.82 14.56 -24.82
N ARG A 130 15.36 15.70 -24.37
CA ARG A 130 14.57 16.86 -23.94
C ARG A 130 13.89 17.56 -25.12
N ALA A 131 12.58 17.36 -25.25
CA ALA A 131 11.69 18.33 -25.90
C ALA A 131 11.33 19.41 -24.88
N ASP A 132 11.28 20.68 -25.27
CA ASP A 132 11.00 21.84 -24.39
C ASP A 132 9.58 21.81 -23.79
N ILE A 133 9.34 20.94 -22.81
CA ILE A 133 8.08 20.82 -22.07
C ILE A 133 8.39 21.07 -20.60
N ALA A 134 7.99 22.25 -20.11
CA ALA A 134 8.26 22.75 -18.77
C ALA A 134 7.34 22.18 -17.66
N GLN A 135 6.61 21.09 -17.92
CA GLN A 135 5.77 20.43 -16.91
C GLN A 135 6.41 19.11 -16.47
N ALA A 136 7.28 19.20 -15.47
CA ALA A 136 7.67 18.03 -14.70
C ALA A 136 6.54 17.69 -13.71
N GLY A 137 6.05 16.45 -13.74
CA GLY A 137 5.03 15.96 -12.81
C GLY A 137 4.28 14.75 -13.39
N PRO A 138 3.76 13.85 -12.54
CA PRO A 138 2.94 12.75 -13.02
C PRO A 138 1.60 13.28 -13.56
N THR A 139 1.09 12.67 -14.63
CA THR A 139 -0.30 12.88 -15.05
C THR A 139 -1.26 12.51 -13.92
N PRO A 140 -2.35 13.28 -13.71
CA PRO A 140 -3.38 12.91 -12.75
C PRO A 140 -3.90 11.50 -13.00
N LEU A 141 -4.05 10.73 -11.93
CA LEU A 141 -4.66 9.41 -11.99
C LEU A 141 -6.12 9.50 -12.46
N GLY A 142 -6.53 8.59 -13.35
CA GLY A 142 -7.87 8.58 -13.94
C GLY A 142 -8.98 8.10 -13.00
N SER A 143 -10.23 8.07 -13.48
CA SER A 143 -11.40 7.65 -12.69
C SER A 143 -11.45 6.15 -12.35
N HIS A 144 -10.61 5.33 -12.99
CA HIS A 144 -10.60 3.87 -12.82
C HIS A 144 -9.71 3.37 -11.69
N VAL A 145 -9.03 4.26 -10.95
CA VAL A 145 -8.15 3.85 -9.85
C VAL A 145 -8.93 3.71 -8.55
N ALA A 146 -8.41 2.88 -7.64
CA ALA A 146 -9.05 2.64 -6.35
C ALA A 146 -9.30 3.96 -5.59
N ARG A 147 -10.49 4.08 -4.99
CA ARG A 147 -10.80 5.18 -4.07
C ARG A 147 -9.95 5.08 -2.81
N ASN A 148 -9.71 6.23 -2.16
CA ASN A 148 -8.83 6.38 -1.00
C ASN A 148 -7.40 5.92 -1.27
N LEU A 149 -6.91 6.19 -2.48
CA LEU A 149 -5.54 5.91 -2.90
C LEU A 149 -4.67 7.14 -2.69
N VAL A 150 -3.50 6.94 -2.08
CA VAL A 150 -2.43 7.91 -1.97
C VAL A 150 -1.22 7.38 -2.75
N THR A 151 -0.74 8.16 -3.70
CA THR A 151 0.42 7.83 -4.51
C THR A 151 1.50 8.87 -4.28
N VAL A 152 2.64 8.43 -3.75
CA VAL A 152 3.85 9.26 -3.63
C VAL A 152 4.73 8.97 -4.84
N THR A 153 4.78 9.88 -5.80
CA THR A 153 5.59 9.72 -7.02
C THR A 153 7.07 9.91 -6.69
N GLY A 154 7.38 10.93 -5.90
CA GLY A 154 8.71 11.16 -5.38
C GLY A 154 9.05 12.63 -5.22
N ARG A 155 10.33 12.90 -4.94
CA ARG A 155 10.89 14.23 -4.78
C ARG A 155 11.56 14.70 -6.07
N ASP A 156 11.22 15.89 -6.54
CA ASP A 156 11.83 16.46 -7.74
C ASP A 156 13.20 17.11 -7.46
N GLY A 157 13.87 17.57 -8.53
CA GLY A 157 15.20 18.18 -8.47
C GLY A 157 15.28 19.51 -7.72
N VAL A 158 14.16 20.19 -7.46
CA VAL A 158 14.11 21.40 -6.61
C VAL A 158 13.69 21.09 -5.18
N GLY A 159 13.41 19.82 -4.89
CA GLY A 159 13.12 19.30 -3.56
C GLY A 159 11.64 19.22 -3.20
N SER A 160 10.73 19.48 -4.14
CA SER A 160 9.28 19.36 -3.92
C SER A 160 8.83 17.89 -3.94
N TRP A 161 7.84 17.55 -3.12
CA TRP A 161 7.24 16.22 -3.11
C TRP A 161 5.97 16.17 -3.96
N TRP A 162 5.89 15.17 -4.83
CA TRP A 162 4.73 14.91 -5.68
C TRP A 162 3.86 13.81 -5.07
N VAL A 163 2.66 14.19 -4.63
CA VAL A 163 1.69 13.30 -4.00
C VAL A 163 0.33 13.47 -4.67
N GLN A 164 -0.27 12.36 -5.08
CA GLN A 164 -1.64 12.31 -5.60
C GLN A 164 -2.55 11.62 -4.58
N ILE A 165 -3.73 12.20 -4.34
CA ILE A 165 -4.74 11.63 -3.45
C ILE A 165 -6.02 11.46 -4.27
N LEU A 166 -6.62 10.28 -4.26
CA LEU A 166 -7.90 10.01 -4.89
C LEU A 166 -8.90 9.67 -3.80
N THR A 167 -9.88 10.54 -3.63
CA THR A 167 -10.95 10.37 -2.65
C THR A 167 -12.24 10.96 -3.19
N TRP A 168 -13.32 10.86 -2.41
CA TRP A 168 -14.62 11.38 -2.77
C TRP A 168 -14.65 12.92 -2.69
N GLU A 169 -15.46 13.56 -3.52
CA GLU A 169 -15.50 15.02 -3.67
C GLU A 169 -15.69 15.76 -2.33
N GLY A 170 -16.62 15.31 -1.48
CA GLY A 170 -16.84 15.98 -0.19
C GLY A 170 -15.72 15.79 0.83
N ALA A 171 -14.83 14.80 0.69
CA ALA A 171 -13.62 14.73 1.53
C ALA A 171 -12.63 15.86 1.20
N TRP A 172 -12.62 16.35 -0.05
CA TRP A 172 -11.70 17.41 -0.45
C TRP A 172 -11.93 18.72 0.27
N VAL A 173 -13.18 19.03 0.65
CA VAL A 173 -13.50 20.22 1.44
C VAL A 173 -12.70 20.16 2.75
N ARG A 174 -12.80 19.04 3.48
CA ARG A 174 -12.11 18.86 4.75
C ARG A 174 -10.59 18.75 4.61
N ILE A 175 -10.11 18.07 3.56
CA ILE A 175 -8.67 17.96 3.30
C ILE A 175 -8.07 19.34 3.01
N LYS A 176 -8.73 20.17 2.20
CA LYS A 176 -8.27 21.53 1.89
C LYS A 176 -8.19 22.41 3.12
N GLU A 177 -9.18 22.32 4.00
CA GLU A 177 -9.17 23.02 5.31
C GLU A 177 -7.96 22.60 6.14
N ILE A 178 -7.79 21.29 6.39
CA ILE A 178 -6.69 20.78 7.22
C ILE A 178 -5.33 21.13 6.63
N VAL A 179 -5.17 20.97 5.31
CA VAL A 179 -3.91 21.28 4.63
C VAL A 179 -3.56 22.75 4.77
N ARG A 180 -4.52 23.66 4.57
CA ARG A 180 -4.30 25.10 4.70
C ARG A 180 -3.99 25.50 6.15
N ASP A 181 -4.67 24.90 7.11
CA ASP A 181 -4.56 25.27 8.52
C ASP A 181 -3.28 24.70 9.17
N GLU A 182 -2.75 23.59 8.66
CA GLU A 182 -1.58 22.91 9.24
C GLU A 182 -0.27 23.03 8.44
N PHE A 183 -0.31 23.41 7.16
CA PHE A 183 0.88 23.46 6.30
C PHE A 183 0.95 24.71 5.43
N GLU A 184 2.02 25.49 5.59
CA GLU A 184 2.38 26.58 4.68
C GLU A 184 3.11 26.04 3.44
N GLY A 185 2.81 26.60 2.26
CA GLY A 185 3.54 26.31 1.02
C GLY A 185 3.11 25.07 0.23
N ILE A 186 2.07 24.35 0.65
CA ILE A 186 1.49 23.25 -0.15
C ILE A 186 0.65 23.81 -1.30
N LYS A 187 0.96 23.39 -2.53
CA LYS A 187 0.13 23.67 -3.71
C LYS A 187 -0.80 22.48 -3.97
N LEU A 188 -2.10 22.71 -3.88
CA LEU A 188 -3.11 21.76 -4.32
C LEU A 188 -3.44 22.05 -5.77
N LEU A 189 -3.20 21.08 -6.65
CA LEU A 189 -3.48 21.14 -8.09
C LEU A 189 -4.88 20.61 -8.39
#